data_AF-A0A4R4V4P1-F1
#
_entry.id   AF-A0A4R4V4P1-F1
#
_cell.length_a   1.000
_cell.length_b   1.000
_cell.length_c   1.000
_cell.angle_alpha   90.00
_cell.angle_beta   90.00
_cell.angle_gamma   90.00
#
_symmetry.space_group_name_H-M   'P 1'
#
loop_
_entity.id
_entity.type
_entity.pdbx_description
1 polymer ?
#
loop_
_entity_poly.entity_id
_entity_poly.type
_entity_poly.pdbx_seq_one_letter_code
_entity_poly.pdbx_strand_id
1 'polypeptide(L)'
;MSGFYVDHTVLASISSTFSDASSALDGVGKSIPGTPDAGVGTPAVAAVVAHLVENASSLVLGLAGAGDDVSEANRTYKDNDASATDELRKAVGEP
;
A
#
# COMPACT_ATOMS: atom_id res chain seq x y z
N MET A 1 20.84 -15.27 20.54
CA MET A 1 19.49 -15.79 20.18
C MET A 1 19.01 -14.99 18.99
N SER A 2 19.03 -15.55 17.78
CA SER A 2 18.39 -14.93 16.61
C SER A 2 16.93 -15.40 16.57
N GLY A 3 16.09 -14.74 17.37
CA GLY A 3 14.64 -14.93 17.29
C GLY A 3 14.10 -14.30 16.00
N PHE A 4 12.89 -14.71 15.61
CA PHE A 4 12.12 -14.06 14.56
C PHE A 4 11.64 -12.70 15.06
N TYR A 5 12.51 -11.68 15.01
CA TYR A 5 12.17 -10.31 15.37
C TYR A 5 11.58 -9.60 14.14
N VAL A 6 10.34 -9.13 14.27
CA VAL A 6 9.70 -8.29 13.26
C VAL A 6 9.99 -6.83 13.60
N ASP A 7 10.60 -6.10 12.66
CA ASP A 7 10.74 -4.66 12.80
C ASP A 7 9.44 -3.95 12.39
N HIS A 8 8.64 -3.62 13.40
CA HIS A 8 7.37 -2.92 13.21
C HIS A 8 7.51 -1.50 12.65
N THR A 9 8.68 -0.88 12.80
CA THR A 9 8.97 0.44 12.22
C THR A 9 9.16 0.33 10.71
N VAL A 10 9.86 -0.72 10.27
CA VAL A 10 10.01 -1.03 8.84
C VAL A 10 8.66 -1.34 8.21
N LEU A 11 7.83 -2.18 8.82
CA LEU A 11 6.49 -2.48 8.28
C LEU A 11 5.61 -1.22 8.22
N ALA A 12 5.64 -0.37 9.25
CA ALA A 12 4.92 0.92 9.22
C ALA A 12 5.44 1.84 8.10
N SER A 13 6.76 1.89 7.88
CA SER A 13 7.36 2.69 6.81
C SER A 13 6.98 2.18 5.41
N ILE A 14 6.91 0.87 5.22
CA ILE A 14 6.49 0.26 3.95
C ILE A 14 5.03 0.60 3.67
N SER A 15 4.15 0.42 4.66
CA SER A 15 2.73 0.77 4.54
C SER A 15 2.54 2.26 4.21
N SER A 16 3.27 3.16 4.90
CA SER A 16 3.27 4.60 4.60
C SER A 16 3.72 4.89 3.17
N THR A 17 4.80 4.24 2.71
CA THR A 17 5.33 4.42 1.35
C THR A 17 4.29 4.04 0.30
N PHE A 18 3.57 2.94 0.49
CA PHE A 18 2.51 2.54 -0.43
C PHE A 18 1.31 3.49 -0.41
N SER A 19 0.92 3.98 0.77
CA SER A 19 -0.15 4.98 0.90
C SER A 19 0.21 6.31 0.24
N ASP A 20 1.45 6.79 0.44
CA ASP A 20 1.96 8.02 -0.17
C ASP A 20 2.05 7.88 -1.69
N ALA A 21 2.55 6.75 -2.19
CA ALA A 21 2.62 6.46 -3.62
C ALA A 21 1.23 6.39 -4.27
N SER A 22 0.27 5.73 -3.60
CA SER A 22 -1.13 5.68 -4.03
C SER A 22 -1.73 7.10 -4.12
N SER A 23 -1.52 7.92 -3.09
CA SER A 23 -2.00 9.31 -3.05
C SER A 23 -1.37 10.20 -4.13
N ALA A 24 -0.06 10.03 -4.38
CA ALA A 24 0.63 10.77 -5.43
C ALA A 24 0.09 10.42 -6.82
N LEU A 25 -0.18 9.13 -7.07
CA LEU A 25 -0.74 8.66 -8.34
C LEU A 25 -2.22 9.05 -8.52
N ASP A 26 -3.03 9.07 -7.46
CA ASP A 26 -4.40 9.65 -7.52
C ASP A 26 -4.35 11.14 -7.89
N GLY A 27 -3.36 11.87 -7.37
CA GLY A 27 -3.08 13.25 -7.76
C GLY A 27 -2.81 13.43 -9.25
N VAL A 28 -2.18 12.46 -9.92
CA VAL A 28 -1.98 12.47 -11.37
C VAL A 28 -3.30 12.36 -12.12
N GLY A 29 -4.29 11.65 -11.58
CA GLY A 29 -5.66 11.62 -12.14
C GLY A 29 -6.26 13.03 -12.29
N LYS A 30 -5.90 13.96 -11.42
CA LYS A 30 -6.38 15.35 -11.45
C LYS A 30 -5.62 16.23 -12.44
N SER A 31 -4.48 15.77 -12.95
CA SER A 31 -3.66 16.49 -13.93
C SER A 31 -3.81 15.97 -15.36
N ILE A 32 -4.71 14.99 -15.59
CA ILE A 32 -4.99 14.47 -16.92
C ILE A 32 -5.54 15.60 -17.80
N PRO A 33 -4.84 16.00 -18.87
CA PRO A 33 -5.38 16.97 -19.80
C PRO A 33 -6.61 16.39 -20.50
N GLY A 34 -7.56 17.25 -20.86
CA GLY A 34 -8.63 16.87 -21.78
C GLY A 34 -8.05 16.31 -23.09
N THR A 35 -8.87 15.58 -23.86
CA THR A 35 -8.44 14.93 -25.09
C THR A 35 -7.66 15.91 -25.99
N PRO A 36 -6.38 15.62 -26.30
CA PRO A 36 -5.59 16.47 -27.17
C PRO A 36 -6.22 16.56 -28.56
N ASP A 37 -6.30 17.76 -29.12
CA ASP A 37 -6.70 17.93 -30.52
C ASP A 37 -5.57 17.47 -31.44
N ALA A 38 -5.78 16.32 -32.07
CA ALA A 38 -4.89 15.74 -33.06
C ALA A 38 -5.59 15.59 -34.43
N GLY A 39 -6.66 16.36 -34.68
CA GLY A 39 -7.47 16.25 -35.88
C GLY A 39 -8.04 14.83 -36.07
N VAL A 40 -7.74 14.20 -37.20
CA VAL A 40 -8.16 12.80 -37.48
C VAL A 40 -7.57 11.78 -36.51
N GLY A 41 -6.46 12.11 -35.84
CA GLY A 41 -5.82 11.26 -34.84
C GLY A 41 -6.44 11.34 -33.44
N THR A 42 -7.35 12.30 -33.20
CA THR A 42 -7.96 12.54 -31.89
C THR A 42 -8.53 11.28 -31.24
N PRO A 43 -9.26 10.38 -31.94
CA PRO A 43 -9.77 9.15 -31.33
C PRO A 43 -8.66 8.20 -30.85
N ALA A 44 -7.57 8.09 -31.61
CA ALA A 44 -6.44 7.22 -31.24
C ALA A 44 -5.70 7.76 -30.02
N VAL A 45 -5.47 9.08 -29.97
CA VAL A 45 -4.85 9.74 -28.81
C VAL A 45 -5.74 9.62 -27.58
N ALA A 46 -7.06 9.82 -27.73
CA ALA A 46 -8.03 9.64 -26.65
C ALA A 46 -7.97 8.22 -26.06
N ALA A 47 -7.88 7.19 -26.91
CA ALA A 47 -7.79 5.81 -26.47
C ALA A 47 -6.49 5.52 -25.68
N VAL A 48 -5.35 6.07 -26.13
CA VAL A 48 -4.08 5.94 -25.41
C VAL A 48 -4.15 6.60 -24.04
N VAL A 49 -4.70 7.82 -23.96
CA VAL A 49 -4.89 8.52 -22.68
C VAL A 49 -5.82 7.72 -21.77
N ALA A 50 -6.95 7.23 -22.27
CA ALA A 50 -7.88 6.42 -21.48
C ALA A 50 -7.20 5.16 -20.90
N HIS A 51 -6.44 4.44 -21.72
CA HIS A 51 -5.71 3.25 -21.30
C HIS A 51 -4.63 3.58 -20.25
N LEU A 52 -3.94 4.71 -20.37
CA LEU A 52 -2.98 5.16 -19.37
C LEU A 52 -3.66 5.42 -18.02
N VAL A 53 -4.80 6.09 -18.04
CA VAL A 53 -5.59 6.46 -16.85
C VAL A 53 -6.15 5.21 -16.15
N GLU A 54 -6.63 4.24 -16.93
CA GLU A 54 -7.10 2.96 -16.40
C GLU A 54 -5.98 2.22 -15.66
N ASN A 55 -4.80 2.07 -16.29
CA ASN A 55 -3.65 1.41 -15.66
C ASN A 55 -3.16 2.14 -14.41
N ALA A 56 -3.12 3.48 -14.44
CA ALA A 56 -2.76 4.29 -13.28
C ALA A 56 -3.74 4.06 -12.11
N SER A 57 -5.03 3.98 -12.41
CA SER A 57 -6.07 3.72 -11.40
C SER A 57 -5.93 2.34 -10.77
N SER A 58 -5.68 1.30 -11.58
CA SER A 58 -5.40 -0.05 -11.06
C SER A 58 -4.15 -0.08 -10.18
N LEU A 59 -3.11 0.68 -10.53
CA LEU A 59 -1.88 0.77 -9.73
C LEU A 59 -2.13 1.48 -8.38
N VAL A 60 -2.88 2.59 -8.37
CA VAL A 60 -3.28 3.32 -7.15
C VAL A 60 -3.97 2.38 -6.17
N LEU A 61 -4.94 1.60 -6.67
CA LEU A 61 -5.70 0.64 -5.86
C LEU A 61 -4.83 -0.50 -5.35
N GLY A 62 -3.94 -1.03 -6.21
CA GLY A 62 -3.00 -2.09 -5.82
C GLY A 62 -2.02 -1.65 -4.73
N LEU A 63 -1.50 -0.42 -4.82
CA LEU A 63 -0.64 0.16 -3.79
C LEU A 63 -1.38 0.39 -2.48
N ALA A 64 -2.61 0.93 -2.53
CA ALA A 64 -3.42 1.10 -1.33
C ALA A 64 -3.67 -0.24 -0.62
N GLY A 65 -4.09 -1.26 -1.38
CA GLY A 65 -4.30 -2.61 -0.84
C GLY A 65 -3.04 -3.23 -0.25
N ALA A 66 -1.89 -3.11 -0.93
CA ALA A 66 -0.62 -3.60 -0.39
C ALA A 66 -0.21 -2.87 0.90
N GLY A 67 -0.50 -1.57 1.00
CA GLY A 67 -0.29 -0.77 2.20
C GLY A 67 -1.15 -1.26 3.37
N ASP A 68 -2.41 -1.57 3.11
CA ASP A 68 -3.37 -2.11 4.08
C ASP A 68 -2.94 -3.50 4.55
N ASP A 69 -2.57 -4.40 3.64
CA ASP A 69 -2.10 -5.75 3.96
C ASP A 69 -0.86 -5.73 4.86
N VAL A 70 0.11 -4.85 4.58
CA VAL A 70 1.31 -4.68 5.42
C VAL A 70 0.95 -4.12 6.81
N SER A 71 -0.01 -3.19 6.88
CA SER A 71 -0.50 -2.62 8.13
C SER A 71 -1.22 -3.66 8.99
N GLU A 72 -2.04 -4.50 8.37
CA GLU A 72 -2.72 -5.62 9.02
C GLU A 72 -1.70 -6.65 9.54
N ALA A 73 -0.76 -7.07 8.69
CA ALA A 73 0.31 -7.99 9.11
C ALA A 73 1.10 -7.43 10.31
N ASN A 74 1.41 -6.12 10.30
CA ASN A 74 2.09 -5.45 11.40
C ASN A 74 1.28 -5.52 12.71
N ARG A 75 -0.05 -5.36 12.65
CA ARG A 75 -0.94 -5.54 13.81
C ARG A 75 -0.94 -6.99 14.29
N THR A 76 -1.13 -7.95 13.38
CA THR A 76 -1.16 -9.37 13.72
C THR A 76 0.14 -9.82 14.40
N TYR A 77 1.30 -9.35 13.93
CA TYR A 77 2.58 -9.64 14.59
C TYR A 77 2.62 -9.09 16.02
N LYS A 78 2.16 -7.85 16.25
CA LYS A 78 2.12 -7.27 17.60
C LYS A 78 1.18 -8.04 18.54
N ASP A 79 0.01 -8.42 18.04
CA ASP A 79 -0.98 -9.15 18.83
C ASP A 79 -0.48 -10.55 19.20
N ASN A 80 0.21 -11.21 18.27
CA ASN A 80 0.84 -12.50 18.51
C ASN A 80 2.01 -12.40 19.50
N ASP A 81 2.88 -11.39 19.37
CA ASP A 81 3.99 -11.16 20.29
C ASP A 81 3.50 -10.86 21.71
N ALA A 82 2.45 -10.06 21.85
CA ALA A 82 1.83 -9.78 23.13
C ALA A 82 1.22 -11.04 23.76
N SER A 83 0.48 -11.83 22.97
CA SER A 83 -0.14 -13.07 23.43
C SER A 83 0.91 -14.10 23.86
N ALA A 84 1.95 -14.29 23.05
CA ALA A 84 3.05 -15.20 23.37
C ALA A 84 3.82 -14.75 24.62
N THR A 85 4.02 -13.45 24.81
CA THR A 85 4.65 -12.90 26.02
C THR A 85 3.81 -13.16 27.26
N ASP A 86 2.49 -12.96 27.18
CA ASP A 86 1.57 -13.23 28.28
C ASP A 86 1.48 -14.72 28.63
N GLU A 87 1.46 -15.60 27.63
CA GLU A 87 1.51 -17.05 27.82
C GLU A 87 2.81 -17.49 28.48
N LEU A 88 3.95 -16.96 28.02
CA LEU A 88 5.26 -17.25 28.59
C LEU A 88 5.32 -16.79 30.05
N ARG A 89 4.90 -15.56 30.35
CA ARG A 89 4.84 -14.99 31.71
C ARG A 89 4.02 -15.88 32.65
N LYS A 90 2.82 -16.31 32.23
CA LYS A 90 1.97 -17.24 32.98
C LYS A 90 2.66 -18.59 33.22
N ALA A 91 3.37 -19.11 32.23
CA ALA A 91 4.05 -20.40 32.33
C ALA A 91 5.27 -20.37 33.28
N VAL A 92 6.00 -19.25 33.34
CA VAL A 92 7.19 -19.10 34.21
C VAL A 92 6.85 -18.60 35.62
N GLY A 93 5.58 -18.27 35.90
CA GLY A 93 5.11 -17.88 37.23
C GLY A 93 5.48 -16.45 37.64
N GLU A 94 5.84 -15.60 36.69
CA GLU A 94 5.99 -14.16 36.92
C GLU A 94 4.63 -13.46 36.70
N PRO A 95 4.27 -12.45 37.52
CA PRO A 95 3.06 -11.65 37.32
C PRO A 95 3.15 -10.76 36.07
#